data_AF-A0A1W9VJA0-F1
#
_entry.id   AF-A0A1W9VJA0-F1
#
_cell.length_a   1.000
_cell.length_b   1.000
_cell.length_c   1.000
_cell.angle_alpha   90.00
_cell.angle_beta   90.00
_cell.angle_gamma   90.00
#
_symmetry.space_group_name_H-M   'P 1'
#
loop_
_entity.id
_entity.type
_entity.pdbx_description
1 polymer ?
#
loop_
_entity_poly.entity_id
_entity_poly.type
_entity_poly.pdbx_seq_one_letter_code
_entity_poly.pdbx_strand_id
1 'polypeptide(L)'
;MAGVGAQYESEVIYHNIKKDLEDKGVLFLDTDQALLKHEDIFREYFGTIIPPEDNKFSALNSAVWSGGSFIYVPPGVKIDLPLQAYFRI
;
A
#
# COMPACT_ATOMS: atom_id res chain seq x y z
N MET A 1 19.44 -29.40 1.82
CA MET A 1 19.59 -28.32 0.80
C MET A 1 18.28 -28.14 0.03
N ALA A 2 17.19 -27.71 0.69
CA ALA A 2 15.88 -27.50 0.04
C ALA A 2 15.22 -26.14 0.40
N GLY A 3 15.79 -25.37 1.33
CA GLY A 3 15.25 -24.06 1.73
C GLY A 3 15.75 -22.88 0.91
N VAL A 4 16.85 -23.04 0.15
CA VAL A 4 17.51 -21.92 -0.54
C VAL A 4 16.84 -21.60 -1.89
N GLY A 5 16.18 -22.58 -2.54
CA GLY A 5 15.43 -22.37 -3.78
C GLY A 5 14.14 -21.56 -3.58
N ALA A 6 13.39 -21.85 -2.52
CA ALA A 6 12.13 -21.18 -2.23
C ALA A 6 12.32 -19.69 -1.86
N GLN A 7 13.42 -19.32 -1.20
CA GLN A 7 13.72 -17.93 -0.91
C GLN A 7 14.12 -17.13 -2.15
N TYR A 8 14.88 -17.72 -3.08
CA TYR A 8 15.33 -17.03 -4.29
C TYR A 8 14.21 -16.85 -5.32
N GLU A 9 13.35 -17.86 -5.49
CA GLU A 9 12.19 -17.78 -6.41
C GLU A 9 11.13 -16.79 -5.91
N SER A 10 10.91 -16.71 -4.60
CA SER A 10 9.89 -15.83 -4.03
C SER A 10 10.19 -14.36 -4.32
N GLU A 11 11.42 -13.90 -4.09
CA GLU A 11 11.79 -12.48 -4.25
C GLU A 11 11.62 -12.00 -5.69
N VAL A 12 11.98 -12.85 -6.66
CA VAL A 12 11.81 -12.58 -8.09
C VAL A 12 10.33 -12.53 -8.47
N ILE A 13 9.50 -13.44 -7.94
CA ILE A 13 8.05 -13.44 -8.20
C ILE A 13 7.40 -12.17 -7.62
N TYR A 14 7.73 -11.80 -6.38
CA TYR A 14 7.21 -10.57 -5.76
C TYR A 14 7.60 -9.33 -6.55
N HIS A 15 8.84 -9.25 -7.02
CA HIS A 15 9.32 -8.12 -7.81
C HIS A 15 8.60 -8.02 -9.16
N ASN A 16 8.38 -9.15 -9.85
CA ASN A 16 7.64 -9.16 -11.11
C ASN A 16 6.17 -8.77 -10.92
N ILE A 17 5.49 -9.30 -9.90
CA ILE A 17 4.09 -8.94 -9.61
C ILE A 17 3.99 -7.44 -9.31
N LYS A 18 4.93 -6.89 -8.52
CA LYS A 18 4.94 -5.46 -8.22
C LYS A 18 5.06 -4.63 -9.49
N LYS A 19 5.95 -5.02 -10.39
CA LYS A 19 6.13 -4.35 -11.69
C LYS A 19 4.88 -4.46 -12.57
N ASP A 20 4.25 -5.63 -12.64
CA ASP A 20 3.00 -5.82 -13.40
C ASP A 20 1.85 -4.96 -12.87
N LEU A 21 1.80 -4.73 -11.55
CA LEU A 21 0.84 -3.83 -10.92
C LEU A 21 1.16 -2.36 -11.24
N GLU A 22 2.42 -1.95 -11.13
CA GLU A 22 2.89 -0.61 -11.48
C GLU A 22 2.63 -0.29 -12.96
N ASP A 23 2.85 -1.24 -13.87
CA ASP A 23 2.59 -1.12 -15.31
C ASP A 23 1.09 -0.92 -15.61
N LYS A 24 0.20 -1.39 -14.73
CA LYS A 24 -1.25 -1.15 -14.78
C LYS A 24 -1.68 0.14 -14.07
N GLY A 25 -0.74 0.91 -13.53
CA GLY A 25 -0.99 2.12 -12.76
C GLY A 25 -1.50 1.87 -11.34
N VAL A 26 -1.45 0.63 -10.85
CA VAL A 26 -1.81 0.31 -9.47
C VAL A 26 -0.70 0.81 -8.56
N LEU A 27 -1.09 1.58 -7.54
CA LEU A 27 -0.19 2.03 -6.50
C LEU A 27 -0.27 1.05 -5.34
N PHE A 28 0.84 0.39 -5.01
CA PHE A 28 0.97 -0.40 -3.79
C PHE A 28 2.29 -0.07 -3.09
N LEU A 29 2.20 0.83 -2.10
CA LEU A 29 3.35 1.36 -1.38
C LEU A 29 2.95 1.74 0.06
N ASP A 30 3.93 2.14 0.87
CA ASP A 30 3.66 2.67 2.21
C ASP A 30 3.03 4.07 2.16
N THR A 31 2.34 4.43 3.25
CA THR A 31 1.61 5.70 3.40
C THR A 31 2.52 6.92 3.18
N ASP A 32 3.76 6.88 3.66
CA ASP A 32 4.69 8.02 3.58
C ASP A 32 5.14 8.23 2.13
N GLN A 33 5.49 7.16 1.42
CA GLN A 33 5.82 7.23 0.00
C GLN A 33 4.62 7.68 -0.84
N ALA A 34 3.40 7.30 -0.47
CA ALA A 34 2.20 7.70 -1.20
C ALA A 34 1.95 9.20 -1.06
N LEU A 35 2.07 9.74 0.15
CA LEU A 35 2.01 11.18 0.38
C LEU A 35 3.09 11.93 -0.42
N LEU A 36 4.32 11.42 -0.43
CA LEU A 36 5.45 12.09 -1.09
C LEU A 36 5.40 12.04 -2.62
N LYS A 37 4.91 10.94 -3.22
CA LYS A 37 4.97 10.71 -4.67
C LYS A 37 3.64 10.93 -5.40
N HIS A 38 2.53 10.79 -4.68
CA HIS A 38 1.17 10.82 -5.23
C HIS A 38 0.27 11.67 -4.33
N GLU A 39 0.73 12.87 -3.99
CA GLU A 39 0.07 13.77 -3.03
C GLU A 39 -1.37 14.11 -3.43
N ASP A 40 -1.64 14.27 -4.73
CA ASP A 40 -2.95 14.56 -5.30
C ASP A 40 -3.97 13.46 -4.98
N ILE A 41 -3.62 12.21 -5.31
CA ILE A 41 -4.47 11.04 -5.03
C ILE A 41 -4.55 10.82 -3.52
N PHE A 42 -3.43 10.95 -2.81
CA PHE A 42 -3.40 10.77 -1.37
C PHE A 42 -4.34 11.74 -0.66
N ARG A 43 -4.30 13.03 -0.98
CA ARG A 43 -5.17 14.06 -0.40
C ARG A 43 -6.64 13.85 -0.75
N GLU A 44 -6.94 13.30 -1.93
CA GLU A 44 -8.31 13.00 -2.33
C GLU A 44 -8.99 11.99 -1.39
N TYR A 45 -8.25 10.99 -0.89
CA TYR A 45 -8.81 9.89 -0.11
C TYR A 45 -8.46 9.91 1.38
N PHE A 46 -7.29 10.41 1.76
CA PHE A 46 -6.82 10.34 3.14
C PHE A 46 -7.72 11.16 4.09
N GLY A 47 -8.17 10.53 5.18
CA GLY A 47 -9.01 11.18 6.19
C GLY A 47 -10.46 11.47 5.78
N THR A 48 -10.90 11.04 4.59
CA THR A 48 -12.28 11.30 4.12
C THR A 48 -13.34 10.45 4.82
N ILE A 49 -13.03 9.17 5.09
CA ILE A 49 -13.94 8.24 5.77
C ILE A 49 -13.79 8.34 7.29
N ILE A 50 -12.55 8.42 7.77
CA ILE A 50 -12.23 8.59 9.20
C ILE A 50 -11.49 9.92 9.35
N PRO A 51 -12.21 11.02 9.60
CA PRO A 51 -11.60 12.32 9.78
C PRO A 51 -10.87 12.41 11.14
N PRO A 52 -9.87 13.30 11.29
CA PRO A 52 -9.16 13.49 12.56
C PRO A 52 -10.08 13.81 13.75
N GLU A 53 -11.21 14.46 13.50
CA GLU A 53 -12.19 14.86 14.52
C GLU A 53 -13.09 13.72 15.01
N ASP A 54 -13.05 12.54 14.36
CA ASP A 54 -13.96 11.43 14.64
C ASP A 54 -13.89 10.97 16.10
N ASN A 55 -12.67 10.75 16.63
CA ASN A 55 -12.46 10.45 18.03
C ASN A 55 -10.99 10.68 18.44
N LYS A 56 -10.69 10.58 19.75
CA LYS A 56 -9.34 10.82 20.29
C LYS A 56 -8.24 9.95 19.68
N PHE A 57 -8.56 8.71 19.27
CA PHE A 57 -7.59 7.79 18.66
C PHE A 57 -7.40 8.11 17.18
N SER A 58 -8.45 8.51 16.47
CA SER A 58 -8.34 9.02 15.09
C SER A 58 -7.49 10.29 15.05
N ALA A 59 -7.74 11.25 15.94
CA ALA A 59 -6.93 12.47 16.06
C ALA A 59 -5.45 12.14 16.29
N LEU A 60 -5.16 11.22 17.23
CA LEU A 60 -3.79 10.79 17.50
C LEU A 60 -3.16 10.10 16.28
N ASN A 61 -3.87 9.16 15.65
CA ASN A 61 -3.37 8.44 14.48
C ASN A 61 -3.10 9.39 13.29
N SER A 62 -4.00 10.33 13.01
CA SER A 62 -3.82 11.32 11.94
C SER A 62 -2.69 12.31 12.22
N ALA A 63 -2.38 12.59 13.49
CA ALA A 63 -1.31 13.53 13.85
C ALA A 63 0.09 12.89 13.83
N VAL A 64 0.20 11.61 14.22
CA VAL A 64 1.49 10.93 14.41
C VAL A 64 1.50 9.52 13.83
N TRP A 65 0.90 9.32 12.65
CA TRP A 65 0.90 8.00 12.01
C TRP A 65 2.31 7.41 11.95
N SER A 66 2.42 6.10 12.12
CA SER A 66 3.69 5.39 12.10
C SER A 66 3.58 4.26 11.08
N GLY A 67 3.67 4.64 9.80
CA GLY A 67 3.53 3.75 8.66
C GLY A 67 2.08 3.42 8.29
N GLY A 68 1.93 2.42 7.42
CA GLY A 68 0.67 1.98 6.84
C GLY A 68 0.86 1.50 5.42
N SER A 69 -0.22 1.13 4.75
CA SER A 69 -0.20 0.81 3.32
C SER A 69 -1.21 1.68 2.60
N PHE A 70 -0.77 2.22 1.46
CA PHE A 70 -1.61 2.93 0.52
C PHE A 70 -1.77 2.07 -0.73
N ILE A 71 -3.03 1.76 -1.06
CA ILE A 71 -3.40 0.96 -2.21
C ILE A 71 -4.39 1.76 -3.04
N TYR A 72 -4.04 2.03 -4.30
CA TYR A 72 -4.94 2.66 -5.26
C TYR A 72 -5.01 1.82 -6.53
N VAL A 73 -6.22 1.52 -6.97
CA VAL A 73 -6.50 0.76 -8.21
C VAL A 73 -7.22 1.69 -9.18
N PRO A 74 -6.62 2.04 -10.34
CA PRO A 74 -7.25 2.94 -11.29
C PRO A 74 -8.60 2.41 -11.80
N PRO A 75 -9.53 3.29 -12.19
CA PRO A 75 -10.80 2.88 -12.79
C PRO A 75 -10.61 1.94 -13.98
N GLY A 76 -11.35 0.84 -14.00
CA GLY A 76 -11.28 -0.16 -15.07
C GLY A 76 -10.13 -1.17 -14.95
N VAL A 77 -9.23 -1.03 -13.96
CA VAL A 77 -8.18 -2.01 -13.70
C VAL A 77 -8.71 -3.12 -12.81
N LYS A 78 -8.50 -4.38 -13.24
CA LYS A 78 -8.77 -5.58 -12.44
C LYS A 78 -7.47 -6.26 -12.05
N ILE A 79 -7.37 -6.63 -10.78
CA ILE A 79 -6.25 -7.40 -10.23
C ILE A 79 -6.74 -8.82 -9.95
N ASP A 80 -6.10 -9.82 -10.54
CA ASP A 80 -6.48 -11.24 -10.39
C ASP A 80 -5.75 -11.94 -9.24
N LEU A 81 -4.66 -11.34 -8.74
CA LEU A 81 -3.88 -11.81 -7.61
C LEU A 81 -4.29 -11.04 -6.34
N PRO A 82 -4.47 -11.70 -5.19
CA PRO A 82 -4.77 -10.99 -3.95
C PRO A 82 -3.59 -10.11 -3.53
N LEU A 83 -3.86 -8.84 -3.25
CA LEU A 83 -2.90 -7.95 -2.59
C LEU A 83 -2.89 -8.28 -1.09
N GLN A 84 -1.72 -8.61 -0.55
CA GLN A 84 -1.56 -8.90 0.87
C GLN A 84 -0.59 -7.91 1.49
N ALA A 85 -1.11 -7.00 2.32
CA ALA A 85 -0.30 -6.18 3.20
C ALA A 85 -0.01 -6.97 4.48
N TYR A 86 1.27 -7.14 4.83
CA TYR A 86 1.68 -7.81 6.04
C TYR A 86 2.27 -6.80 7.02
N PHE A 87 1.56 -6.56 8.12
CA PHE A 87 2.02 -5.70 9.20
C PHE A 87 2.56 -6.57 10.34
N ARG A 88 3.83 -6.36 10.70
CA ARG A 88 4.34 -6.82 12.00
C ARG A 88 4.16 -5.64 12.97
N ILE A 89 3.23 -5.79 13.91
CA ILE A 89 3.07 -4.90 15.07
C ILE A 89 3.80 -5.51 16.25
#